data_AF-T1AXS5-F1
#
_entry.id   AF-T1AXS5-F1
#
_cell.length_a   1.000
_cell.length_b   1.000
_cell.length_c   1.000
_cell.angle_alpha   90.00
_cell.angle_beta   90.00
_cell.angle_gamma   90.00
#
_symmetry.space_group_name_H-M   'P 1'
#
loop_
_entity.id
_entity.type
_entity.pdbx_description
1 polymer ?
#
loop_
_entity_poly.entity_id
_entity_poly.type
_entity_poly.pdbx_seq_one_letter_code
_entity_poly.pdbx_strand_id
1 'polypeptide(L)'
;YFGEDYTAEYLVQLGRQVQENLAQERYGKPYAALGADQQSGITRSMRVELKGIDLSRPVVVLPQAVADAIATLRTRIAQSLLTDNFAKGYTRAHALDDTSAAHTADFLLYSSLTTVALRPGKDYSWTVNWPAEPLVGNSPTKATFIWTWASFTLVFFAIGAVLVIFRLWIEPKSPGETYEPTLQGFAEPTPSQKALWKYFLVVAGVLLVQILAGTIMAHYYSERASFYGIDVDRWLPFDF
;
A
#
# COMPACT_ATOMS: atom_id res chain seq x y z
N TYR A 1 2.00 -2.08 -7.01
CA TYR A 1 2.70 -3.26 -6.45
C TYR A 1 4.02 -3.57 -7.15
N PHE A 2 4.46 -2.76 -8.13
CA PHE A 2 5.78 -2.90 -8.70
C PHE A 2 6.85 -2.36 -7.74
N GLY A 3 6.53 -1.19 -7.18
CA GLY A 3 7.06 -0.57 -5.96
C GLY A 3 6.97 -1.40 -4.70
N GLU A 4 7.86 -1.11 -3.75
CA GLU A 4 7.68 -1.46 -2.34
C GLU A 4 6.60 -0.56 -1.70
N ASP A 5 5.94 -1.03 -0.65
CA ASP A 5 5.16 -0.14 0.21
C ASP A 5 6.13 0.66 1.09
N TYR A 6 6.35 1.93 0.77
CA TYR A 6 7.33 2.76 1.48
C TYR A 6 7.05 2.84 2.99
N THR A 7 5.79 2.84 3.40
CA THR A 7 5.44 2.94 4.82
C THR A 7 5.83 1.66 5.56
N ALA A 8 5.58 0.50 4.97
CA ALA A 8 6.03 -0.78 5.53
C ALA A 8 7.55 -0.95 5.47
N GLU A 9 8.18 -0.60 4.34
CA GLU A 9 9.62 -0.69 4.17
C GLU A 9 10.35 0.18 5.21
N TYR A 10 9.95 1.45 5.34
CA TYR A 10 10.62 2.37 6.26
C TYR A 10 10.25 2.14 7.72
N LEU A 11 9.12 1.50 8.04
CA LEU A 11 8.86 0.98 9.37
C LEU A 11 9.92 -0.05 9.79
N VAL A 12 10.24 -1.00 8.92
CA VAL A 12 11.26 -2.02 9.20
C VAL A 12 12.64 -1.39 9.33
N GLN A 13 13.00 -0.50 8.40
CA GLN A 13 14.29 0.20 8.46
C GLN A 13 14.41 1.06 9.73
N LEU A 14 13.34 1.74 10.13
CA LEU A 14 13.28 2.52 11.37
C LEU A 14 13.48 1.61 12.59
N GLY A 15 12.74 0.50 12.68
CA GLY A 15 12.90 -0.46 13.78
C GLY A 15 14.33 -0.99 13.89
N ARG A 16 14.96 -1.37 12.77
CA ARG A 16 16.35 -1.84 12.73
C ARG A 16 17.35 -0.76 13.12
N GLN A 17 17.19 0.46 12.60
CA GLN A 17 18.09 1.56 12.92
C GLN A 17 18.00 1.95 14.39
N VAL A 18 16.81 1.92 15.01
CA VAL A 18 16.65 2.11 16.46
C VAL A 18 17.32 1.00 17.25
N GLN A 19 17.24 -0.27 16.81
CA GLN A 19 17.98 -1.37 17.45
C GLN A 19 19.50 -1.15 17.39
N GLU A 20 20.04 -0.72 16.25
CA GLU A 20 21.47 -0.40 16.13
C GLU A 20 21.88 0.75 17.06
N ASN A 21 21.09 1.83 17.10
CA ASN A 21 21.37 2.98 17.95
C ASN A 21 21.37 2.59 19.44
N LEU A 22 20.36 1.82 19.89
CA LEU A 22 20.27 1.35 21.27
C LEU A 22 21.37 0.33 21.62
N ALA A 23 21.76 -0.53 20.68
CA ALA A 23 22.85 -1.48 20.86
C ALA A 23 24.18 -0.75 21.06
N GLN A 24 24.44 0.26 20.22
CA GLN A 24 25.62 1.09 20.32
C GLN A 24 25.63 1.90 21.63
N GLU A 25 24.50 2.50 22.00
CA GLU A 25 24.36 3.27 23.25
C GLU A 25 24.63 2.40 24.50
N ARG A 26 24.05 1.19 24.56
CA ARG A 26 24.08 0.36 25.77
C ARG A 26 25.31 -0.53 25.87
N TYR A 27 25.83 -1.02 24.75
CA TYR A 27 26.87 -2.04 24.73
C TYR A 27 28.09 -1.66 23.89
N GLY A 28 28.07 -0.53 23.17
CA GLY A 28 29.16 -0.10 22.30
C GLY A 28 29.45 -1.05 21.14
N LYS A 29 28.46 -1.86 20.73
CA LYS A 29 28.60 -2.90 19.72
C LYS A 29 27.43 -2.85 18.73
N PRO A 30 27.63 -3.26 17.47
CA PRO A 30 26.53 -3.48 16.53
C PRO A 30 25.51 -4.48 17.09
N TYR A 31 24.22 -4.29 16.78
CA TYR A 31 23.15 -5.16 17.26
C TYR A 31 23.40 -6.63 16.90
N ALA A 32 23.90 -6.88 15.69
CA ALA A 32 24.22 -8.22 15.20
C ALA A 32 25.34 -8.94 15.99
N ALA A 33 26.19 -8.19 16.72
CA ALA A 33 27.29 -8.73 17.53
C ALA A 33 26.90 -9.01 18.99
N LEU A 34 25.66 -8.70 19.38
CA LEU A 34 25.13 -8.95 20.72
C LEU A 34 24.67 -10.40 20.89
N GLY A 35 24.69 -10.90 22.13
CA GLY A 35 24.07 -12.19 22.46
C GLY A 35 22.54 -12.14 22.41
N ALA A 36 21.88 -13.30 22.31
CA ALA A 36 20.41 -13.40 22.13
C ALA A 36 19.60 -12.67 23.21
N ASP A 37 20.03 -12.73 24.48
CA ASP A 37 19.36 -12.04 25.59
C ASP A 37 19.48 -10.51 25.47
N GLN A 38 20.67 -10.03 25.05
CA GLN A 38 20.91 -8.61 24.81
C GLN A 38 20.09 -8.12 23.62
N GLN A 39 20.06 -8.87 22.52
CA GLN A 39 19.22 -8.57 21.35
C GLN A 39 17.74 -8.51 21.70
N SER A 40 17.26 -9.44 22.53
CA SER A 40 15.87 -9.45 23.01
C SER A 40 15.55 -8.22 23.86
N GLY A 41 16.48 -7.84 24.76
CA GLY A 41 16.38 -6.63 25.57
C GLY A 41 16.32 -5.35 24.73
N ILE A 42 17.19 -5.23 23.72
CA ILE A 42 17.21 -4.10 22.78
C ILE A 42 15.92 -4.05 21.96
N THR A 43 15.44 -5.19 21.46
CA THR A 43 14.19 -5.27 20.69
C THR A 43 12.99 -4.84 21.54
N ARG A 44 12.94 -5.23 22.81
CA ARG A 44 11.91 -4.78 23.74
C ARG A 44 11.99 -3.27 23.98
N SER A 45 13.19 -2.72 24.19
CA SER A 45 13.39 -1.27 24.36
C SER A 45 12.95 -0.50 23.11
N MET A 46 13.36 -0.92 21.92
CA MET A 46 12.94 -0.32 20.64
C MET A 46 11.41 -0.29 20.51
N ARG A 47 10.73 -1.41 20.81
CA ARG A 47 9.26 -1.45 20.76
C ARG A 47 8.63 -0.48 21.74
N VAL A 48 9.15 -0.37 22.96
CA VAL A 48 8.65 0.57 23.97
C VAL A 48 8.81 2.01 23.49
N GLU A 49 9.97 2.35 22.94
CA GLU A 49 10.25 3.70 22.44
C GLU A 49 9.35 4.07 21.25
N LEU A 50 9.25 3.21 20.23
CA LEU A 50 8.41 3.49 19.06
C LEU A 50 6.92 3.54 19.40
N LYS A 51 6.42 2.60 20.21
CA LYS A 51 5.01 2.55 20.60
C LYS A 51 4.62 3.67 21.56
N GLY A 52 5.56 4.18 22.34
CA GLY A 52 5.37 5.24 23.33
C GLY A 52 5.31 6.65 22.77
N ILE A 53 5.58 6.84 21.47
CA ILE A 53 5.50 8.15 20.81
C ILE A 53 4.05 8.63 20.78
N ASP A 54 3.78 9.78 21.40
CA ASP A 54 2.44 10.38 21.46
C ASP A 54 2.19 11.33 20.27
N LEU A 55 1.69 10.77 19.17
CA LEU A 55 1.34 11.52 17.96
C LEU A 55 0.05 12.36 18.08
N SER A 56 -0.62 12.37 19.24
CA SER A 56 -1.81 13.22 19.42
C SER A 56 -1.48 14.69 19.73
N ARG A 57 -0.20 14.97 20.02
CA ARG A 57 0.27 16.31 20.38
C ARG A 57 0.65 17.13 19.14
N PRO A 58 0.48 18.46 19.17
CA PRO A 58 0.96 19.34 18.10
C PRO A 58 2.49 19.38 18.00
N VAL A 59 3.19 19.11 19.10
CA VAL A 59 4.64 18.97 19.16
C VAL A 59 4.98 17.67 19.87
N VAL A 60 5.73 16.81 19.18
CA VAL A 60 6.08 15.46 19.64
C VAL A 60 7.57 15.43 19.96
N VAL A 61 7.92 15.04 21.19
CA VAL A 61 9.31 14.81 21.59
C VAL A 61 9.63 13.35 21.34
N LEU A 62 10.68 13.09 20.57
CA LEU A 62 11.13 11.75 20.21
C LEU A 62 12.22 11.28 21.19
N PRO A 63 12.23 9.99 21.58
CA PRO A 63 13.39 9.39 22.22
C PRO A 63 14.65 9.57 21.37
N GLN A 64 15.81 9.77 22.01
CA GLN A 64 17.05 10.12 21.31
C GLN A 64 17.42 9.08 20.24
N ALA A 65 17.37 7.78 20.57
CA ALA A 65 17.67 6.71 19.62
C ALA A 65 16.74 6.71 18.39
N VAL A 66 15.47 7.10 18.57
CA VAL A 66 14.50 7.24 17.48
C VAL A 66 14.78 8.50 16.65
N ALA A 67 15.09 9.63 17.29
CA ALA A 67 15.43 10.88 16.60
C ALA A 67 16.67 10.69 15.69
N ASP A 68 17.72 10.03 16.19
CA ASP A 68 18.93 9.75 15.44
C ASP A 68 18.68 8.77 14.28
N ALA A 69 17.78 7.80 14.48
CA ALA A 69 17.36 6.88 13.42
C ALA A 69 16.61 7.62 12.30
N ILE A 70 15.70 8.54 12.64
CA ILE A 70 14.96 9.36 11.68
C ILE A 70 15.91 10.27 10.90
N ALA A 71 16.86 10.94 11.55
CA ALA A 71 17.83 11.79 10.87
C ALA A 71 18.69 10.99 9.86
N THR A 72 19.13 9.80 10.25
CA THR A 72 19.89 8.88 9.39
C THR A 72 19.07 8.43 8.19
N LEU A 73 17.83 7.98 8.42
CA LEU A 73 16.97 7.48 7.35
C LEU A 73 16.51 8.60 6.43
N ARG A 74 16.18 9.78 6.94
CA ARG A 74 15.77 10.95 6.14
C ARG A 74 16.78 11.24 5.03
N THR A 75 18.05 11.23 5.38
CA THR A 75 19.16 11.47 4.43
C THR A 75 19.22 10.35 3.38
N ARG A 76 19.16 9.09 3.82
CA ARG A 76 19.22 7.92 2.92
C ARG A 76 18.03 7.87 1.95
N ILE A 77 16.83 8.17 2.45
CA ILE A 77 15.60 8.18 1.66
C ILE A 77 15.65 9.29 0.62
N ALA A 78 15.99 10.52 1.02
CA ALA A 78 16.11 11.64 0.10
C ALA A 78 17.11 11.35 -1.03
N GLN A 79 18.28 10.80 -0.70
CA GLN A 79 19.26 10.38 -1.68
C GLN A 79 18.73 9.28 -2.62
N SER A 80 18.02 8.29 -2.07
CA SER A 80 17.42 7.21 -2.88
C SER A 80 16.37 7.75 -3.85
N LEU A 81 15.54 8.70 -3.44
CA LEU A 81 14.51 9.31 -4.29
C LEU A 81 15.12 10.08 -5.48
N LEU A 82 16.33 10.60 -5.33
CA LEU A 82 17.04 11.37 -6.34
C LEU A 82 17.97 10.53 -7.22
N THR A 83 18.02 9.22 -7.00
CA THR A 83 18.94 8.29 -7.69
C THR A 83 18.16 7.26 -8.49
N ASP A 84 18.51 7.09 -9.77
CA ASP A 84 17.95 6.01 -10.58
C ASP A 84 18.38 4.64 -10.04
N ASN A 85 17.44 3.69 -10.02
CA ASN A 85 17.70 2.31 -9.66
C ASN A 85 16.98 1.35 -10.61
N PHE A 86 17.45 1.31 -11.86
CA PHE A 86 16.93 0.43 -12.91
C PHE A 86 16.99 -1.06 -12.54
N ALA A 87 17.93 -1.49 -11.68
CA ALA A 87 17.97 -2.85 -11.17
C ALA A 87 16.74 -3.20 -10.31
N LYS A 88 16.21 -2.22 -9.58
CA LYS A 88 14.92 -2.32 -8.89
C LYS A 88 13.73 -1.86 -9.75
N GLY A 89 13.98 -1.35 -10.97
CA GLY A 89 12.96 -0.89 -11.91
C GLY A 89 12.49 0.55 -11.67
N TYR A 90 13.20 1.33 -10.86
CA TYR A 90 12.79 2.70 -10.54
C TYR A 90 13.69 3.72 -11.22
N THR A 91 13.09 4.79 -11.74
CA THR A 91 13.79 6.04 -12.06
C THR A 91 13.73 6.98 -10.87
N ARG A 92 14.66 7.93 -10.80
CA ARG A 92 14.61 9.03 -9.84
C ARG A 92 13.30 9.80 -9.98
N ALA A 93 12.84 10.37 -8.87
CA ALA A 93 11.68 11.25 -8.87
C ALA A 93 12.07 12.60 -9.50
N HIS A 94 11.91 12.72 -10.82
CA HIS A 94 12.31 13.91 -11.59
C HIS A 94 11.62 15.22 -11.15
N ALA A 95 10.49 15.12 -10.46
CA ALA A 95 9.77 16.26 -9.89
C ALA A 95 10.40 16.79 -8.59
N LEU A 96 11.33 16.05 -7.99
CA LEU A 96 11.96 16.40 -6.72
C LEU A 96 13.35 17.01 -6.93
N ASP A 97 13.67 17.95 -6.04
CA ASP A 97 15.01 18.47 -5.75
C ASP A 97 15.46 18.02 -4.34
N ASP A 98 16.64 18.42 -3.91
CA ASP A 98 17.19 18.05 -2.59
C ASP A 98 16.26 18.42 -1.42
N THR A 99 15.56 19.55 -1.51
CA THR A 99 14.70 20.05 -0.44
C THR A 99 13.39 19.26 -0.38
N SER A 100 12.72 19.13 -1.52
CA SER A 100 11.47 18.41 -1.64
C SER A 100 11.64 16.91 -1.41
N ALA A 101 12.76 16.30 -1.84
CA ALA A 101 13.08 14.91 -1.51
C ALA A 101 13.25 14.70 -0.01
N ALA A 102 13.85 15.66 0.69
CA ALA A 102 13.98 15.61 2.15
C ALA A 102 12.63 15.75 2.86
N HIS A 103 11.74 16.63 2.37
CA HIS A 103 10.36 16.71 2.88
C HIS A 103 9.52 15.46 2.57
N THR A 104 9.72 14.84 1.41
CA THR A 104 9.10 13.56 1.07
C THR A 104 9.60 12.48 2.03
N ALA A 105 10.90 12.43 2.34
CA ALA A 105 11.44 11.52 3.34
C ALA A 105 10.81 11.74 4.73
N ASP A 106 10.61 12.99 5.14
CA ASP A 106 9.91 13.34 6.39
C ASP A 106 8.48 12.79 6.39
N PHE A 107 7.74 12.94 5.29
CA PHE A 107 6.39 12.39 5.13
C PHE A 107 6.36 10.85 5.20
N LEU A 108 7.30 10.16 4.55
CA LEU A 108 7.37 8.70 4.54
C LEU A 108 7.73 8.13 5.93
N LEU A 109 8.63 8.79 6.64
CA LEU A 109 8.98 8.44 8.02
C LEU A 109 7.83 8.74 8.99
N TYR A 110 7.14 9.88 8.82
CA TYR A 110 5.94 10.19 9.60
C TYR A 110 4.86 9.13 9.38
N SER A 111 4.60 8.76 8.13
CA SER A 111 3.66 7.69 7.77
C SER A 111 4.03 6.38 8.48
N SER A 112 5.31 6.02 8.48
CA SER A 112 5.83 4.84 9.20
C SER A 112 5.59 4.93 10.71
N LEU A 113 5.81 6.09 11.33
CA LEU A 113 5.53 6.29 12.77
C LEU A 113 4.05 6.06 13.11
N THR A 114 3.12 6.51 12.25
CA THR A 114 1.68 6.29 12.49
C THR A 114 1.31 4.81 12.58
N THR A 115 2.12 3.93 11.96
CA THR A 115 1.88 2.49 11.95
C THR A 115 2.28 1.76 13.21
N VAL A 116 3.10 2.38 14.08
CA VAL A 116 3.64 1.74 15.29
C VAL A 116 3.30 2.50 16.58
N ALA A 117 3.25 3.83 16.53
CA ALA A 117 2.87 4.66 17.67
C ALA A 117 1.44 4.36 18.11
N LEU A 118 1.23 4.09 19.40
CA LEU A 118 -0.09 3.73 19.93
C LEU A 118 -1.03 4.93 19.90
N ARG A 119 -2.30 4.67 19.57
CA ARG A 119 -3.35 5.67 19.76
C ARG A 119 -3.58 5.89 21.26
N PRO A 120 -3.79 7.13 21.74
CA PRO A 120 -4.07 7.39 23.14
C PRO A 120 -5.20 6.51 23.69
N GLY A 121 -4.91 5.82 24.80
CA GLY A 121 -5.86 4.91 25.47
C GLY A 121 -6.16 3.61 24.72
N LYS A 122 -5.39 3.26 23.68
CA LYS A 122 -5.52 2.00 22.92
C LYS A 122 -4.23 1.18 22.97
N ASP A 123 -4.37 -0.11 22.73
CA ASP A 123 -3.28 -1.09 22.62
C ASP A 123 -2.86 -1.36 21.15
N TYR A 124 -3.35 -0.54 20.22
CA TYR A 124 -3.03 -0.60 18.80
C TYR A 124 -2.64 0.78 18.24
N SER A 125 -1.92 0.78 17.12
CA SER A 125 -1.41 1.98 16.45
C SER A 125 -2.50 2.79 15.71
N TRP A 126 -2.14 3.95 15.15
CA TRP A 126 -3.11 4.79 14.43
C TRP A 126 -3.74 4.10 13.22
N THR A 127 -3.03 3.14 12.64
CA THR A 127 -3.45 2.29 11.51
C THR A 127 -3.96 0.90 11.95
N VAL A 128 -4.30 0.71 13.23
CA VAL A 128 -4.80 -0.57 13.76
C VAL A 128 -3.78 -1.71 13.56
N ASN A 129 -2.51 -1.42 13.87
CA ASN A 129 -1.37 -2.33 13.74
C ASN A 129 -1.06 -2.80 12.31
N TRP A 130 -1.55 -2.11 11.29
CA TRP A 130 -1.03 -2.31 9.93
C TRP A 130 0.26 -1.49 9.74
N PRO A 131 1.29 -1.99 9.04
CA PRO A 131 1.39 -3.29 8.40
C PRO A 131 1.76 -4.40 9.41
N ALA A 132 1.53 -5.64 9.02
CA ALA A 132 1.94 -6.80 9.81
C ALA A 132 3.47 -6.86 9.87
N GLU A 133 4.05 -6.50 11.02
CA GLU A 133 5.50 -6.46 11.20
C GLU A 133 5.86 -6.94 12.62
N PRO A 134 6.26 -8.21 12.77
CA PRO A 134 6.64 -8.79 14.05
C PRO A 134 7.79 -8.06 14.74
N LEU A 135 8.74 -7.46 14.00
CA LEU A 135 9.87 -6.73 14.58
C LEU A 135 9.40 -5.64 15.55
N VAL A 136 8.47 -4.79 15.12
CA VAL A 136 7.91 -3.71 15.95
C VAL A 136 6.71 -4.17 16.78
N GLY A 137 6.30 -5.43 16.63
CA GLY A 137 5.18 -6.03 17.37
C GLY A 137 3.82 -5.56 16.84
N ASN A 138 3.72 -5.31 15.54
CA ASN A 138 2.46 -5.12 14.85
C ASN A 138 1.83 -6.47 14.55
N SER A 139 0.60 -6.67 15.00
CA SER A 139 -0.19 -7.87 14.76
C SER A 139 -1.68 -7.53 14.74
N PRO A 140 -2.51 -8.33 14.04
CA PRO A 140 -3.95 -8.11 13.98
C PRO A 140 -4.58 -7.99 15.37
N THR A 141 -5.48 -7.02 15.54
CA THR A 141 -6.17 -6.81 16.80
C THR A 141 -7.29 -7.84 17.00
N LYS A 142 -7.76 -8.00 18.25
CA LYS A 142 -8.95 -8.82 18.53
C LYS A 142 -10.17 -8.36 17.74
N ALA A 143 -10.34 -7.03 17.59
CA ALA A 143 -11.44 -6.46 16.84
C ALA A 143 -11.38 -6.84 15.35
N THR A 144 -10.18 -6.90 14.76
CA THR A 144 -9.97 -7.37 13.37
C THR A 144 -10.56 -8.76 13.16
N PHE A 145 -10.32 -9.68 14.10
CA PHE A 145 -10.87 -11.03 14.03
C PHE A 145 -12.40 -11.07 14.19
N ILE A 146 -12.94 -10.36 15.19
CA ILE A 146 -14.38 -10.32 15.48
C ILE A 146 -15.17 -9.80 14.26
N TRP A 147 -14.76 -8.67 13.69
CA TRP A 147 -15.48 -8.04 12.58
C TRP A 147 -15.37 -8.82 11.27
N THR A 148 -14.29 -9.59 11.08
CA THR A 148 -14.15 -10.49 9.93
C THR A 148 -15.21 -11.59 9.95
N TRP A 149 -15.46 -12.22 11.10
CA TRP A 149 -16.49 -13.25 11.20
C TRP A 149 -17.90 -12.68 11.18
N ALA A 150 -18.09 -11.51 11.80
CA ALA A 150 -19.36 -10.80 11.71
C ALA A 150 -19.71 -10.45 10.25
N SER A 151 -18.75 -9.96 9.46
CA SER A 151 -18.99 -9.59 8.06
C SER A 151 -19.35 -10.79 7.20
N PHE A 152 -18.67 -11.94 7.35
CA PHE A 152 -19.04 -13.17 6.65
C PHE A 152 -20.47 -13.62 6.99
N THR A 153 -20.84 -13.58 8.26
CA THR A 153 -22.19 -13.94 8.71
C THR A 153 -23.24 -13.04 8.06
N LEU A 154 -23.01 -11.72 8.08
CA LEU A 154 -23.88 -10.73 7.46
C LEU A 154 -24.02 -10.92 5.95
N VAL A 155 -22.92 -11.19 5.24
CA VAL A 155 -22.94 -11.42 3.79
C VAL A 155 -23.74 -12.69 3.45
N PHE A 156 -23.50 -13.80 4.14
CA PHE A 156 -24.25 -15.04 3.89
C PHE A 156 -25.74 -14.89 4.21
N PHE A 157 -26.06 -14.19 5.29
CA PHE A 157 -27.43 -13.86 5.62
C PHE A 157 -28.08 -12.99 4.53
N ALA A 158 -27.39 -11.96 4.05
CA ALA A 158 -27.89 -11.08 3.01
C ALA A 158 -28.11 -11.84 1.68
N ILE A 159 -27.20 -12.72 1.29
CA ILE A 159 -27.38 -13.60 0.13
C ILE A 159 -28.67 -14.42 0.28
N GLY A 160 -28.86 -15.08 1.42
CA GLY A 160 -30.07 -15.85 1.69
C GLY A 160 -31.34 -15.00 1.65
N ALA A 161 -31.32 -13.82 2.26
CA ALA A 161 -32.44 -12.88 2.25
C ALA A 161 -32.79 -12.42 0.84
N VAL A 162 -31.80 -12.08 0.01
CA VAL A 162 -32.00 -11.70 -1.39
C VAL A 162 -32.61 -12.86 -2.18
N LEU A 163 -32.12 -14.09 -1.99
CA LEU A 163 -32.66 -15.27 -2.67
C LEU A 163 -34.12 -15.56 -2.25
N VAL A 164 -34.44 -15.45 -0.96
CA VAL A 164 -35.83 -15.60 -0.47
C VAL A 164 -36.71 -14.50 -1.05
N ILE A 165 -36.23 -13.26 -1.05
CA ILE A 165 -36.98 -12.13 -1.60
C ILE A 165 -37.27 -12.35 -3.08
N PHE A 166 -36.24 -12.73 -3.82
CA PHE A 166 -36.34 -13.05 -5.22
C PHE A 166 -37.38 -14.14 -5.45
N ARG A 167 -37.25 -15.30 -4.78
CA ARG A 167 -38.13 -16.45 -4.97
C ARG A 167 -39.58 -16.19 -4.58
N LEU A 168 -39.82 -15.40 -3.54
CA LEU A 168 -41.18 -15.18 -3.05
C LEU A 168 -41.91 -14.06 -3.79
N TRP A 169 -41.22 -12.98 -4.17
CA TRP A 169 -41.86 -11.76 -4.65
C TRP A 169 -41.40 -11.23 -6.02
N ILE A 170 -40.25 -11.67 -6.56
CA ILE A 170 -39.71 -11.12 -7.81
C ILE A 170 -39.69 -12.17 -8.94
N GLU A 171 -39.52 -13.44 -8.61
CA GLU A 171 -39.42 -14.52 -9.58
C GLU A 171 -40.72 -14.67 -10.39
N PRO A 172 -40.65 -14.63 -11.73
CA PRO A 172 -41.77 -14.94 -12.60
C PRO A 172 -42.38 -16.29 -12.29
N LYS A 173 -43.68 -16.30 -12.03
CA LYS A 173 -44.41 -17.54 -11.69
C LYS A 173 -45.26 -18.05 -12.83
N SER A 174 -45.44 -17.24 -13.88
CA SER A 174 -46.31 -17.57 -15.01
C SER A 174 -45.49 -17.79 -16.30
N PRO A 175 -45.92 -18.69 -17.21
CA PRO A 175 -45.19 -19.03 -18.44
C PRO A 175 -44.90 -17.87 -19.43
N GLY A 176 -45.45 -16.67 -19.20
CA GLY A 176 -45.23 -15.48 -20.03
C GLY A 176 -44.72 -14.26 -19.27
N GLU A 177 -44.45 -14.40 -17.97
CA GLU A 177 -43.80 -13.37 -17.16
C GLU A 177 -42.29 -13.52 -17.36
N THR A 178 -41.64 -12.51 -17.93
CA THR A 178 -40.20 -12.55 -18.26
C THR A 178 -39.55 -11.25 -17.83
N TYR A 179 -38.29 -11.33 -17.41
CA TYR A 179 -37.47 -10.15 -17.13
C TYR A 179 -36.98 -9.43 -18.38
N GLU A 180 -36.99 -10.10 -19.53
CA GLU A 180 -36.53 -9.49 -20.77
C GLU A 180 -37.58 -8.52 -21.29
N PRO A 181 -37.20 -7.26 -21.57
CA PRO A 181 -38.06 -6.42 -22.40
C PRO A 181 -38.22 -7.15 -23.72
N THR A 182 -39.47 -7.41 -24.11
CA THR A 182 -39.75 -7.88 -25.47
C THR A 182 -39.19 -6.82 -26.41
N LEU A 183 -38.12 -7.15 -27.13
CA LEU A 183 -37.61 -6.31 -28.20
C LEU A 183 -38.72 -6.24 -29.25
N GLN A 184 -39.51 -5.16 -29.23
CA GLN A 184 -40.65 -4.95 -30.13
C GLN A 184 -40.17 -4.59 -31.54
N GLY A 185 -39.35 -5.47 -32.13
CA GLY A 185 -38.62 -5.23 -33.36
C GLY A 185 -37.48 -4.21 -33.19
N PHE A 186 -36.60 -4.19 -34.19
CA PHE A 186 -35.60 -3.13 -34.30
C PHE A 186 -36.21 -2.01 -35.15
N ALA A 187 -36.49 -0.86 -34.54
CA ALA A 187 -36.76 0.35 -35.32
C ALA A 187 -35.55 0.66 -36.20
N GLU A 188 -35.77 1.26 -37.37
CA GLU A 188 -34.66 1.72 -38.20
C GLU A 188 -33.77 2.67 -37.39
N PRO A 189 -32.45 2.41 -37.29
CA PRO A 189 -31.58 3.24 -36.48
C PRO A 189 -31.58 4.69 -36.98
N THR A 190 -31.74 5.63 -36.05
CA THR A 190 -31.68 7.06 -36.38
C THR A 190 -30.29 7.44 -36.91
N PRO A 191 -30.14 8.56 -37.61
CA PRO A 191 -28.82 9.02 -38.07
C PRO A 191 -27.77 9.12 -36.94
N SER A 192 -28.18 9.49 -35.71
CA SER A 192 -27.27 9.54 -34.56
C SER A 192 -26.85 8.15 -34.07
N GLN A 193 -27.77 7.18 -34.03
CA GLN A 193 -27.44 5.78 -33.71
C GLN A 193 -26.52 5.15 -34.76
N LYS A 194 -26.77 5.42 -36.06
CA LYS A 194 -25.88 5.00 -37.14
C LYS A 194 -24.48 5.60 -37.01
N ALA A 195 -24.32 6.77 -36.40
CA ALA A 195 -23.01 7.38 -36.20
C ALA A 195 -22.18 6.73 -35.05
N LEU A 196 -22.78 5.87 -34.21
CA LEU A 196 -22.11 5.26 -33.06
C LEU A 196 -20.95 4.32 -33.42
N TRP A 197 -20.86 3.80 -34.64
CA TRP A 197 -19.71 2.96 -35.05
C TRP A 197 -18.36 3.68 -34.84
N LYS A 198 -18.34 5.02 -34.95
CA LYS A 198 -17.14 5.82 -34.69
C LYS A 198 -16.69 5.71 -33.24
N TYR A 199 -17.64 5.70 -32.30
CA TYR A 199 -17.35 5.51 -30.88
C TYR A 199 -16.82 4.10 -30.62
N PHE A 200 -17.40 3.07 -31.23
CA PHE A 200 -16.88 1.70 -31.10
C PHE A 200 -15.45 1.57 -31.62
N LEU A 201 -15.09 2.25 -32.72
CA LEU A 201 -13.71 2.28 -33.20
C LEU A 201 -12.77 3.00 -32.23
N VAL A 202 -13.18 4.13 -31.66
CA VAL A 202 -12.38 4.83 -30.64
C VAL A 202 -12.18 3.96 -29.41
N VAL A 203 -13.24 3.32 -28.91
CA VAL A 203 -13.17 2.38 -27.77
C VAL A 203 -12.23 1.21 -28.08
N ALA A 204 -12.34 0.61 -29.26
CA ALA A 204 -11.44 -0.46 -29.68
C ALA A 204 -9.98 0.02 -29.75
N GLY A 205 -9.74 1.22 -30.29
CA GLY A 205 -8.40 1.82 -30.35
C GLY A 205 -7.82 2.07 -28.96
N VAL A 206 -8.59 2.68 -28.06
CA VAL A 206 -8.18 2.92 -26.66
C VAL A 206 -7.93 1.60 -25.92
N LEU A 207 -8.76 0.59 -26.14
CA LEU A 207 -8.58 -0.74 -25.57
C LEU A 207 -7.25 -1.37 -26.02
N LEU A 208 -6.92 -1.30 -27.31
CA LEU A 208 -5.65 -1.81 -27.82
C LEU A 208 -4.46 -1.08 -27.21
N VAL A 209 -4.52 0.25 -27.08
CA VAL A 209 -3.47 1.04 -26.41
C VAL A 209 -3.34 0.64 -24.94
N GLN A 210 -4.45 0.41 -24.23
CA GLN A 210 -4.45 -0.03 -22.83
C GLN A 210 -3.83 -1.42 -22.67
N ILE A 211 -4.13 -2.36 -23.58
CA ILE A 211 -3.52 -3.70 -23.60
C ILE A 211 -2.01 -3.60 -23.85
N LEU A 212 -1.57 -2.74 -24.78
CA LEU A 212 -0.14 -2.51 -25.04
C LEU A 212 0.58 -1.95 -23.81
N ALA A 213 0.01 -0.94 -23.16
CA ALA A 213 0.56 -0.38 -21.92
C ALA A 213 0.62 -1.45 -20.80
N GLY A 214 -0.44 -2.25 -20.65
CA GLY A 214 -0.48 -3.38 -19.72
C GLY A 214 0.59 -4.43 -20.00
N THR A 215 0.87 -4.70 -21.27
CA THR A 215 1.93 -5.63 -21.69
C THR A 215 3.31 -5.13 -21.30
N ILE A 216 3.60 -3.84 -21.50
CA ILE A 216 4.86 -3.20 -21.09
C ILE A 216 5.01 -3.26 -19.57
N MET A 217 3.98 -2.86 -18.82
CA MET A 217 4.00 -2.89 -17.35
C MET A 217 4.19 -4.31 -16.79
N ALA A 218 3.55 -5.31 -17.39
CA ALA A 218 3.73 -6.71 -16.99
C ALA A 218 5.15 -7.20 -17.30
N HIS A 219 5.72 -6.81 -18.43
CA HIS A 219 7.08 -7.17 -18.83
C HIS A 219 8.13 -6.65 -17.83
N TYR A 220 7.95 -5.44 -17.29
CA TYR A 220 8.86 -4.87 -16.30
C TYR A 220 9.01 -5.73 -15.03
N TYR A 221 8.04 -6.58 -14.67
CA TYR A 221 8.22 -7.54 -13.57
C TYR A 221 9.25 -8.63 -13.86
N SER A 222 9.49 -8.95 -15.14
CA SER A 222 10.48 -9.94 -15.58
C SER A 222 11.83 -9.32 -15.94
N GLU A 223 11.82 -8.16 -16.58
CA GLU A 223 13.00 -7.42 -17.05
C GLU A 223 12.85 -5.95 -16.63
N ARG A 224 13.43 -5.59 -15.49
CA ARG A 224 13.21 -4.28 -14.86
C ARG A 224 13.91 -3.11 -15.54
N ALA A 225 14.96 -3.40 -16.30
CA ALA A 225 15.83 -2.37 -16.90
C ALA A 225 15.59 -2.17 -18.41
N SER A 226 14.76 -2.99 -19.04
CA SER A 226 14.53 -2.93 -20.50
C SER A 226 13.32 -3.77 -20.92
N PHE A 227 12.89 -3.58 -22.17
CA PHE A 227 11.86 -4.36 -22.83
C PHE A 227 12.50 -5.12 -24.00
N TYR A 228 12.89 -6.39 -23.78
CA TYR A 228 13.64 -7.20 -24.75
C TYR A 228 14.94 -6.53 -25.22
N GLY A 229 15.69 -5.95 -24.28
CA GLY A 229 16.93 -5.21 -24.57
C GLY A 229 16.75 -3.80 -25.17
N ILE A 230 15.51 -3.31 -25.24
CA ILE A 230 15.20 -1.92 -25.62
C ILE A 230 14.91 -1.10 -24.37
N ASP A 231 15.59 0.03 -24.20
CA ASP A 231 15.45 0.97 -23.06
C ASP A 231 14.14 1.79 -23.13
N VAL A 232 12.99 1.11 -23.14
CA VAL A 232 11.65 1.72 -23.19
C VAL A 232 11.34 2.47 -21.88
N ASP A 233 11.91 2.03 -20.78
CA ASP A 233 11.80 2.59 -19.42
C ASP A 233 12.25 4.05 -19.32
N ARG A 234 13.14 4.51 -20.20
CA ARG A 234 13.54 5.93 -20.24
C ARG A 234 12.45 6.88 -20.73
N TRP A 235 11.48 6.35 -21.48
CA TRP A 235 10.40 7.14 -22.10
C TRP A 235 9.03 6.81 -21.48
N LEU A 236 8.84 5.54 -21.11
CA LEU A 236 7.64 5.01 -20.49
C LEU A 236 8.03 4.22 -19.22
N PRO A 237 8.59 4.89 -18.19
CA PRO A 237 8.94 4.23 -16.94
C PRO A 237 7.69 3.72 -16.21
N PHE A 238 7.85 2.70 -15.38
CA PHE A 238 6.89 2.44 -14.32
C PHE A 238 6.94 3.60 -13.33
N ASP A 239 5.79 4.05 -12.82
CA ASP A 239 5.73 5.13 -11.84
C ASP A 239 6.34 4.73 -10.48
N PHE A 240 6.83 5.74 -9.77
CA PHE A 240 7.53 5.61 -8.47
C PHE A 240 6.57 5.55 -7.27
#